data_AF-H1VYS0-F1
#
_entry.id   AF-H1VYS0-F1
#
_cell.length_a   1.000
_cell.length_b   1.000
_cell.length_c   1.000
_cell.angle_alpha   90.00
_cell.angle_beta   90.00
_cell.angle_gamma   90.00
#
_symmetry.space_group_name_H-M   'P 1'
#
loop_
_entity.id
_entity.type
_entity.pdbx_description
1 polymer ?
#
loop_
_entity_poly.entity_id
_entity_poly.type
_entity_poly.pdbx_seq_one_letter_code
_entity_poly.pdbx_strand_id
1 'polypeptide(L)'
;MAPISAKYMDQLRPVLKPRRGPRDVVFSSSMTGGLLQDLDVLSTSEYWNNNMLRAVEFEASFRAMCVGARTGQGGAEGSPSPAQQIDVVVELGPHGALGGPIQDMLSLPAFEGTQISYLTGLVRNKSAIETTHSLVCELLRKGWPVNLSAVNSPGTERRARVLSDLPTYPWNHSARFWMEPRANKAWRRQVEPSHDILGRYQSTSDPFVPTWRNVLRLSEMPWLGDHVVGSKVVFPAAGYISMVSEAAYRLAGRYLPDERVQELRLRNVEFLSALHVPEAEGQEVQLTVMRRSEGLSSWAGWLDFRVSSVSANNDWLLHCQGSFKLDTVSTAAEADHHHAADPKMPLKPLTVTRRVDPADLWTALANVGIRHGPAFRKISTVESTRENSVVTFQSTDPSSPHQGGDLLHPATLDSVFQAAYTVLQGLGSALESAFIPRAIKSMSLRRQGTLGPVFEAHLRPGRVGVQSFDTGVTVFAASPPANAT
;
A
#
# COMPACT_ATOMS: atom_id res chain seq x y z
N MET A 1 83.48 29.14 6.68
CA MET A 1 83.71 27.87 7.41
C MET A 1 85.09 27.25 7.16
N ALA A 2 85.75 27.50 6.01
CA ALA A 2 87.04 26.86 5.68
C ALA A 2 88.14 26.91 6.77
N PRO A 3 88.35 28.03 7.49
CA PRO A 3 89.43 28.12 8.49
C PRO A 3 89.29 27.16 9.69
N ILE A 4 88.08 26.67 9.97
CA ILE A 4 87.81 25.80 11.12
C ILE A 4 87.49 24.35 10.71
N SER A 5 87.61 24.04 9.41
CA SER A 5 87.18 22.77 8.82
C SER A 5 87.86 21.54 9.45
N ALA A 6 89.19 21.56 9.58
CA ALA A 6 89.94 20.45 10.17
C ALA A 6 89.51 20.17 11.63
N LYS A 7 89.45 21.23 12.44
CA LYS A 7 89.02 21.14 13.85
C LYS A 7 87.57 20.67 13.98
N TYR A 8 86.68 21.12 13.09
CA TYR A 8 85.29 20.70 13.06
C TYR A 8 85.14 19.21 12.73
N MET A 9 85.86 18.71 11.72
CA MET A 9 85.85 17.30 11.37
C MET A 9 86.39 16.42 12.50
N ASP A 10 87.51 16.80 13.12
CA ASP A 10 88.10 16.05 14.24
C ASP A 10 87.14 15.92 15.43
N GLN A 11 86.33 16.95 15.69
CA GLN A 11 85.31 16.90 16.74
C GLN A 11 84.10 16.04 16.37
N LEU A 12 83.76 15.91 15.08
CA LEU A 12 82.64 15.10 14.60
C LEU A 12 82.96 13.61 14.51
N ARG A 13 84.18 13.24 14.13
CA ARG A 13 84.64 11.85 13.96
C ARG A 13 84.26 10.90 15.11
N PRO A 14 84.44 11.25 16.41
CA PRO A 14 84.09 10.34 17.50
C PRO A 14 82.56 10.20 17.72
N VAL A 15 81.76 11.15 17.23
CA VAL A 15 80.31 11.23 17.46
C VAL A 15 79.53 10.55 16.34
N LEU A 16 79.98 10.72 15.09
CA LEU A 16 79.31 10.14 13.92
C LEU A 16 79.65 8.66 13.79
N LYS A 17 78.61 7.82 13.87
CA LYS A 17 78.71 6.38 13.71
C LYS A 17 77.60 5.89 12.78
N PRO A 18 77.88 4.91 11.89
CA PRO A 18 76.84 4.29 11.09
C PRO A 18 75.71 3.78 11.97
N ARG A 19 74.51 4.34 11.78
CA ARG A 19 73.28 3.84 12.40
C ARG A 19 72.50 3.11 11.33
N ARG A 20 72.09 1.88 11.60
CA ARG A 20 71.10 1.18 10.77
C ARG A 20 69.73 1.83 10.97
N GLY A 21 69.51 2.95 10.28
CA GLY A 21 68.19 3.56 10.14
C GLY A 21 67.26 2.71 9.27
N PRO A 22 66.00 3.12 9.09
CA PRO A 22 65.08 2.44 8.19
C PRO A 22 65.65 2.48 6.76
N ARG A 23 65.86 1.31 6.15
CA ARG A 23 66.49 1.18 4.83
C ARG A 23 65.62 1.66 3.68
N ASP A 24 64.36 1.95 3.94
CA ASP A 24 63.36 2.34 2.95
C ASP A 24 63.18 3.86 2.86
N VAL A 25 63.95 4.65 3.63
CA VAL A 25 63.93 6.12 3.57
C VAL A 25 64.84 6.59 2.46
N VAL A 26 64.28 7.34 1.51
CA VAL A 26 65.05 8.05 0.49
C VAL A 26 65.51 9.39 1.03
N PHE A 27 66.79 9.72 0.82
CA PHE A 27 67.37 11.00 1.21
C PHE A 27 67.84 11.76 -0.02
N SER A 28 67.28 12.94 -0.25
CA SER A 28 67.78 13.89 -1.26
C SER A 28 68.67 14.92 -0.57
N SER A 29 69.93 15.01 -0.99
CA SER A 29 70.94 15.84 -0.35
C SER A 29 71.00 17.21 -1.02
N SER A 30 70.69 18.27 -0.27
CA SER A 30 70.87 19.65 -0.72
C SER A 30 72.34 20.07 -0.87
N MET A 31 73.30 19.25 -0.44
CA MET A 31 74.72 19.47 -0.72
C MET A 31 75.12 18.95 -2.11
N THR A 32 74.46 17.89 -2.60
CA THR A 32 74.76 17.27 -3.90
C THR A 32 73.72 17.56 -4.97
N GLY A 33 72.54 18.05 -4.60
CA GLY A 33 71.42 18.33 -5.49
C GLY A 33 70.64 17.09 -5.93
N GLY A 34 70.85 15.92 -5.31
CA GLY A 34 70.24 14.67 -5.75
C GLY A 34 70.10 13.60 -4.68
N LEU A 35 69.54 12.45 -5.07
CA LEU A 35 69.31 11.31 -4.20
C LEU A 35 70.64 10.64 -3.81
N LEU A 36 70.85 10.42 -2.51
CA LEU A 36 71.97 9.63 -2.04
C LEU A 36 71.70 8.14 -2.24
N GLN A 37 72.63 7.45 -2.89
CA GLN A 37 72.58 5.99 -3.05
C GLN A 37 73.09 5.25 -1.81
N ASP A 38 74.07 5.85 -1.12
CA ASP A 38 74.64 5.33 0.12
C ASP A 38 74.42 6.33 1.26
N LEU A 39 73.61 5.93 2.24
CA LEU A 39 73.32 6.74 3.43
C LEU A 39 74.44 6.66 4.48
N ASP A 40 75.36 5.69 4.40
CA ASP A 40 76.49 5.60 5.33
C ASP A 40 77.42 6.81 5.21
N VAL A 41 77.42 7.49 4.06
CA VAL A 41 78.10 8.78 3.84
C VAL A 41 77.67 9.84 4.85
N LEU A 42 76.41 9.83 5.32
CA LEU A 42 75.92 10.75 6.35
C LEU A 42 76.59 10.53 7.71
N SER A 43 77.27 9.41 7.90
CA SER A 43 78.05 9.09 9.11
C SER A 43 79.50 9.57 9.02
N THR A 44 79.89 10.27 7.95
CA THR A 44 81.25 10.78 7.76
C THR A 44 81.34 12.25 8.16
N SER A 45 82.43 12.63 8.84
CA SER A 45 82.71 14.03 9.18
C SER A 45 82.85 14.92 7.93
N GLU A 46 83.32 14.33 6.85
CA GLU A 46 83.61 14.93 5.57
C GLU A 46 82.32 15.45 4.91
N TYR A 47 81.23 14.67 4.96
CA TYR A 47 79.92 15.09 4.43
C TYR A 47 79.40 16.34 5.15
N TRP A 48 79.38 16.35 6.48
CA TRP A 48 78.88 17.48 7.27
C TRP A 48 79.77 18.72 7.15
N ASN A 49 81.09 18.52 7.07
CA ASN A 49 82.02 19.60 6.79
C ASN A 49 81.77 20.22 5.42
N ASN A 50 81.57 19.40 4.39
CA ASN A 50 81.24 19.88 3.05
C ASN A 50 79.88 20.58 2.99
N ASN A 51 78.88 20.10 3.73
CA ASN A 51 77.58 20.77 3.85
C ASN A 51 77.69 22.20 4.39
N MET A 52 78.69 22.49 5.23
CA MET A 52 78.96 23.83 5.76
C MET A 52 79.88 24.69 4.87
N LEU A 53 80.49 24.10 3.83
CA LEU A 53 81.43 24.77 2.92
C LEU A 53 80.84 25.04 1.53
N ARG A 54 80.01 24.12 1.04
CA ARG A 54 79.41 24.17 -0.30
C ARG A 54 78.11 24.96 -0.29
N ALA A 55 77.71 25.43 -1.48
CA ALA A 55 76.41 26.03 -1.69
C ALA A 55 75.29 25.00 -1.47
N VAL A 56 74.13 25.47 -0.99
CA VAL A 56 72.95 24.65 -0.76
C VAL A 56 72.11 24.60 -2.03
N GLU A 57 72.16 23.47 -2.73
CA GLU A 57 71.42 23.15 -3.95
C GLU A 57 70.00 22.65 -3.62
N PHE A 58 69.20 23.50 -2.94
CA PHE A 58 67.88 23.11 -2.43
C PHE A 58 66.88 22.80 -3.57
N GLU A 59 66.88 23.59 -4.65
CA GLU A 59 65.98 23.40 -5.79
C GLU A 59 66.24 22.05 -6.48
N ALA A 60 67.50 21.74 -6.81
CA ALA A 60 67.88 20.49 -7.45
C ALA A 60 67.52 19.30 -6.57
N SER A 61 67.81 19.38 -5.26
CA SER A 61 67.47 18.35 -4.29
C SER A 61 65.96 18.14 -4.15
N PHE A 62 65.18 19.23 -4.10
CA PHE A 62 63.71 19.17 -3.98
C PHE A 62 63.08 18.59 -5.26
N ARG A 63 63.54 19.01 -6.43
CA ARG A 63 63.14 18.44 -7.72
C ARG A 63 63.46 16.95 -7.81
N ALA A 64 64.68 16.54 -7.46
CA ALA A 64 65.07 15.13 -7.47
C ALA A 64 64.20 14.28 -6.53
N MET A 65 63.77 14.84 -5.39
CA MET A 65 62.88 14.17 -4.45
C MET A 65 61.46 14.01 -4.99
N CYS A 66 60.89 15.07 -5.57
CA CYS A 66 59.48 15.12 -5.94
C CYS A 66 59.16 14.53 -7.32
N VAL A 67 60.07 14.67 -8.28
CA VAL A 67 59.85 14.34 -9.70
C VAL A 67 61.04 13.61 -10.35
N GLY A 68 62.07 13.26 -9.57
CA GLY A 68 63.24 12.54 -10.06
C GLY A 68 62.97 11.05 -10.33
N ALA A 69 63.64 10.49 -11.35
CA ALA A 69 63.56 9.06 -11.65
C ALA A 69 64.20 8.23 -10.53
N ARG A 70 63.43 7.33 -9.91
CA ARG A 70 63.95 6.35 -8.95
C ARG A 70 64.55 5.18 -9.72
N THR A 71 65.85 4.97 -9.58
CA THR A 71 66.54 3.80 -10.16
C THR A 71 65.95 2.52 -9.55
N GLY A 72 65.15 1.79 -10.33
CA GLY A 72 64.62 0.47 -9.92
C GLY A 72 63.13 0.22 -10.17
N GLN A 73 62.33 1.21 -10.58
CA GLN A 73 60.99 0.96 -11.11
C GLN A 73 61.04 1.04 -12.63
N GLY A 74 60.94 -0.12 -13.30
CA GLY A 74 60.88 -0.23 -14.75
C GLY A 74 59.64 0.46 -15.30
N GLY A 75 59.78 1.72 -15.68
CA GLY A 75 58.81 2.41 -16.53
C GLY A 75 59.03 1.98 -17.98
N ALA A 76 57.98 1.45 -18.61
CA ALA A 76 57.96 1.21 -20.05
C ALA A 76 58.32 2.51 -20.81
N GLU A 77 59.20 2.39 -21.80
CA GLU A 77 59.61 3.48 -22.68
C GLU A 77 58.36 4.13 -23.32
N GLY A 78 58.10 5.41 -23.02
CA GLY A 78 57.08 6.18 -23.76
C GLY A 78 56.20 7.18 -23.00
N SER A 79 56.33 7.37 -21.68
CA SER A 79 55.57 8.43 -20.98
C SER A 79 56.44 9.68 -20.71
N PRO A 80 56.18 10.83 -21.37
CA PRO A 80 57.05 12.01 -21.34
C PRO A 80 56.72 12.99 -20.19
N SER A 81 56.24 12.49 -19.05
CA SER A 81 55.93 13.32 -17.89
C SER A 81 56.66 12.75 -16.68
N PRO A 82 57.42 13.56 -15.91
CA PRO A 82 58.07 13.06 -14.72
C PRO A 82 57.00 12.57 -13.75
N ALA A 83 57.00 11.27 -13.43
CA ALA A 83 56.04 10.70 -12.51
C ALA A 83 56.24 11.32 -11.11
N GLN A 84 55.23 12.01 -10.60
CA GLN A 84 55.20 12.53 -9.23
C GLN A 84 55.54 11.40 -8.25
N GLN A 85 56.55 11.62 -7.42
CA GLN A 85 57.03 10.67 -6.41
C GLN A 85 56.54 11.00 -5.00
N ILE A 86 56.10 12.25 -4.78
CA ILE A 86 55.71 12.80 -3.48
C ILE A 86 54.37 13.49 -3.62
N ASP A 87 53.41 13.20 -2.74
CA ASP A 87 52.09 13.87 -2.74
C ASP A 87 52.01 15.00 -1.70
N VAL A 88 52.75 14.89 -0.60
CA VAL A 88 52.75 15.86 0.50
C VAL A 88 54.17 16.13 0.98
N VAL A 89 54.52 17.41 1.03
CA VAL A 89 55.76 17.92 1.62
C VAL A 89 55.44 18.49 2.99
N VAL A 90 56.10 17.97 4.03
CA VAL A 90 55.97 18.47 5.39
C VAL A 90 57.27 19.16 5.79
N GLU A 91 57.22 20.46 6.02
CA GLU A 91 58.35 21.22 6.54
C GLU A 91 58.46 21.05 8.06
N LEU A 92 59.57 20.44 8.48
CA LEU A 92 59.94 20.26 9.87
C LEU A 92 60.97 21.33 10.26
N GLY A 93 60.52 22.31 11.03
CA GLY A 93 61.34 23.42 11.51
C GLY A 93 60.60 24.23 12.56
N PRO A 94 61.23 25.25 13.17
CA PRO A 94 60.59 26.13 14.16
C PRO A 94 59.50 27.02 13.55
N HIS A 95 59.48 27.14 12.22
CA HIS A 95 58.49 27.82 11.41
C HIS A 95 58.56 27.31 9.96
N GLY A 96 57.49 27.44 9.18
CA GLY A 96 57.46 27.24 7.73
C GLY A 96 58.22 28.33 6.95
N ALA A 97 59.54 28.38 7.11
CA ALA A 97 60.41 29.35 6.45
C ALA A 97 60.58 29.05 4.95
N LEU A 98 60.44 27.79 4.54
CA LEU A 98 60.59 27.36 3.15
C LEU A 98 59.28 27.40 2.35
N GLY A 99 58.15 27.77 2.98
CA GLY A 99 56.85 27.77 2.32
C GLY A 99 56.77 28.61 1.04
N GLY A 100 57.28 29.85 1.09
CA GLY A 100 57.35 30.72 -0.10
C GLY A 100 58.25 30.12 -1.20
N PRO A 101 59.52 29.82 -0.91
CA PRO A 101 60.42 29.20 -1.89
C PRO A 101 59.90 27.87 -2.47
N ILE A 102 59.26 27.01 -1.66
CA ILE A 102 58.68 25.75 -2.14
C ILE A 102 57.51 26.02 -3.09
N GLN A 103 56.64 26.99 -2.77
CA GLN A 103 55.55 27.38 -3.67
C GLN A 103 56.08 27.93 -4.99
N ASP A 104 57.13 28.76 -4.96
CA ASP A 104 57.80 29.25 -6.17
C ASP A 104 58.37 28.08 -6.99
N MET A 105 59.00 27.08 -6.35
CA MET A 105 59.53 25.90 -7.04
C MET A 105 58.42 25.05 -7.67
N LEU A 106 57.30 24.84 -6.97
CA LEU A 106 56.15 24.11 -7.49
C LEU A 106 55.49 24.80 -8.70
N SER A 107 55.77 26.09 -8.93
CA SER A 107 55.32 26.81 -10.12
C SER A 107 56.21 26.62 -11.36
N LEU A 108 57.38 25.99 -11.22
CA LEU A 108 58.31 25.76 -12.32
C LEU A 108 57.75 24.71 -13.31
N PRO A 109 58.10 24.76 -14.61
CA PRO A 109 57.61 23.82 -15.62
C PRO A 109 57.85 22.34 -15.30
N ALA A 110 58.87 22.04 -14.49
CA ALA A 110 59.19 20.67 -14.08
C ALA A 110 58.17 20.04 -13.11
N PHE A 111 57.31 20.87 -12.51
CA PHE A 111 56.25 20.46 -11.60
C PHE A 111 54.85 20.66 -12.23
N GLU A 112 54.79 21.01 -13.52
CA GLU A 112 53.53 21.17 -14.23
C GLU A 112 52.71 19.87 -14.18
N GLY A 113 51.44 19.99 -13.77
CA GLY A 113 50.53 18.85 -13.59
C GLY A 113 50.68 18.11 -12.26
N THR A 114 51.67 18.42 -11.41
CA THR A 114 51.78 17.82 -10.07
C THR A 114 50.73 18.38 -9.11
N GLN A 115 50.34 17.58 -8.12
CA GLN A 115 49.35 17.93 -7.08
C GLN A 115 49.98 17.88 -5.68
N ILE A 116 51.22 18.36 -5.56
CA ILE A 116 51.99 18.30 -4.32
C ILE A 116 51.45 19.33 -3.32
N SER A 117 51.07 18.87 -2.15
CA SER A 117 50.64 19.74 -1.05
C SER A 117 51.80 20.11 -0.14
N TYR A 118 51.92 21.37 0.25
CA TYR A 118 52.88 21.82 1.27
C TYR A 118 52.17 22.01 2.62
N LEU A 119 52.74 21.43 3.67
CA LEU A 119 52.32 21.58 5.06
C LEU A 119 53.51 21.96 5.94
N THR A 120 53.26 22.63 7.05
CA THR A 120 54.30 23.00 8.03
C THR A 120 53.97 22.43 9.41
N GLY A 121 54.99 21.97 10.13
CA GLY A 121 54.82 21.41 11.47
C GLY A 121 54.61 22.46 12.56
N LEU A 122 55.42 23.51 12.58
CA LEU A 122 55.36 24.57 13.59
C LEU A 122 55.18 25.94 12.94
N VAL A 123 54.51 26.83 13.66
CA VAL A 123 54.29 28.21 13.22
C VAL A 123 54.80 29.17 14.29
N ARG A 124 55.60 30.16 13.87
CA ARG A 124 56.18 31.17 14.74
C ARG A 124 55.07 31.89 15.53
N ASN A 125 55.32 32.13 16.81
CA ASN A 125 54.39 32.79 17.74
C ASN A 125 53.03 32.06 17.90
N LYS A 126 52.97 30.75 17.62
CA LYS A 126 51.79 29.90 17.88
C LYS A 126 52.16 28.70 18.74
N SER A 127 51.14 28.10 19.37
CA SER A 127 51.32 26.89 20.15
C SER A 127 51.84 25.74 19.27
N ALA A 128 52.92 25.09 19.71
CA ALA A 128 53.46 23.92 19.03
C ALA A 128 52.47 22.75 19.03
N ILE A 129 51.65 22.62 20.08
CA ILE A 129 50.63 21.58 20.19
C ILE A 129 49.53 21.79 19.14
N GLU A 130 49.00 23.01 19.04
CA GLU A 130 47.92 23.34 18.10
C GLU A 130 48.36 23.19 16.64
N THR A 131 49.57 23.65 16.33
CA THR A 131 50.13 23.59 14.96
C THR A 131 50.43 22.15 14.55
N THR A 132 50.97 21.33 15.46
CA THR A 132 51.18 19.90 15.21
C THR A 132 49.85 19.15 15.07
N HIS A 133 48.85 19.40 15.92
CA HIS A 133 47.53 18.79 15.77
C HIS A 133 46.84 19.21 14.47
N SER A 134 46.99 20.47 14.05
CA SER A 134 46.48 20.94 12.76
C SER A 134 47.14 20.21 11.59
N LEU A 135 48.47 20.02 11.63
CA LEU A 135 49.19 19.20 10.64
C LEU A 135 48.63 17.77 10.59
N VAL A 136 48.40 17.13 11.74
CA VAL A 136 47.81 15.79 11.81
C VAL A 136 46.41 15.75 11.19
N CYS A 137 45.55 16.72 11.51
CA CYS A 137 44.21 16.82 10.94
C CYS A 137 44.26 16.97 9.41
N GLU A 138 45.16 17.80 8.88
CA GLU A 138 45.32 17.98 7.43
C GLU A 138 45.84 16.72 6.74
N LEU A 139 46.78 16.00 7.35
CA LEU A 139 47.25 14.71 6.84
C LEU A 139 46.10 13.68 6.81
N LEU A 140 45.28 13.59 7.85
CA LEU A 140 44.11 12.71 7.91
C LEU A 140 43.05 13.09 6.86
N ARG A 141 42.77 14.38 6.69
CA ARG A 141 41.84 14.88 5.65
C ARG A 141 42.29 14.50 4.23
N LYS A 142 43.61 14.45 4.01
CA LYS A 142 44.23 14.00 2.76
C LYS A 142 44.33 12.48 2.63
N GLY A 143 43.88 11.72 3.63
CA GLY A 143 43.86 10.25 3.60
C GLY A 143 45.16 9.57 4.04
N TRP A 144 46.12 10.31 4.62
CA TRP A 144 47.37 9.73 5.10
C TRP A 144 47.18 8.99 6.44
N PRO A 145 47.74 7.78 6.59
CA PRO A 145 47.60 6.99 7.81
C PRO A 145 48.49 7.55 8.93
N VAL A 146 47.96 8.49 9.70
CA VAL A 146 48.65 9.01 10.90
C VAL A 146 48.40 8.09 12.10
N ASN A 147 49.46 7.75 12.83
CA ASN A 147 49.33 7.01 14.09
C ASN A 147 48.74 7.93 15.18
N LEU A 148 47.42 7.95 15.29
CA LEU A 148 46.69 8.74 16.29
C LEU A 148 47.04 8.36 17.74
N SER A 149 47.46 7.12 18.00
CA SER A 149 47.90 6.72 19.34
C SER A 149 49.19 7.45 19.73
N ALA A 150 50.16 7.53 18.80
CA ALA A 150 51.41 8.25 19.03
C ALA A 150 51.19 9.76 19.21
N VAL A 151 50.21 10.34 18.49
CA VAL A 151 49.84 11.75 18.61
C VAL A 151 49.17 12.04 19.97
N ASN A 152 48.18 11.24 20.36
CA ASN A 152 47.38 11.48 21.56
C ASN A 152 48.06 11.02 22.86
N SER A 153 49.13 10.25 22.77
CA SER A 153 49.81 9.64 23.92
C SER A 153 51.34 9.59 23.70
N PRO A 154 52.01 10.76 23.58
CA PRO A 154 53.45 10.79 23.36
C PRO A 154 54.18 10.27 24.61
N GLY A 155 54.77 9.07 24.50
CA GLY A 155 55.65 8.50 25.53
C GLY A 155 54.96 7.91 26.77
N THR A 156 53.63 7.76 26.79
CA THR A 156 52.90 7.12 27.90
C THR A 156 51.73 6.29 27.39
N GLU A 157 51.51 5.08 27.92
CA GLU A 157 50.28 4.33 27.62
C GLU A 157 49.15 4.82 28.52
N ARG A 158 48.43 5.86 28.08
CA ARG A 158 47.19 6.27 28.75
C ARG A 158 46.05 5.35 28.33
N ARG A 159 45.37 4.75 29.32
CA ARG A 159 44.15 3.95 29.08
C ARG A 159 43.01 4.88 28.66
N ALA A 160 42.68 4.89 27.37
CA ALA A 160 41.54 5.65 26.86
C ALA A 160 40.22 5.12 27.43
N ARG A 161 39.29 6.02 27.76
CA ARG A 161 37.91 5.66 28.10
C ARG A 161 37.12 5.51 26.80
N VAL A 162 36.39 4.41 26.66
CA VAL A 162 35.47 4.21 25.53
C VAL A 162 34.32 5.20 25.65
N LEU A 163 34.05 5.95 24.58
CA LEU A 163 32.88 6.80 24.45
C LEU A 163 31.72 5.93 23.92
N SER A 164 30.63 5.85 24.68
CA SER A 164 29.47 5.00 24.35
C SER A 164 28.29 5.77 23.75
N ASP A 165 28.40 7.09 23.67
CA ASP A 165 27.33 8.05 23.37
C ASP A 165 27.62 8.91 22.14
N LEU A 166 28.47 8.42 21.23
CA LEU A 166 28.73 9.10 19.97
C LEU A 166 27.48 9.08 19.07
N PRO A 167 27.17 10.19 18.38
CA PRO A 167 26.06 10.21 17.43
C PRO A 167 26.29 9.19 16.32
N THR A 168 25.23 8.48 15.93
CA THR A 168 25.27 7.55 14.80
C THR A 168 25.49 8.29 13.49
N TYR A 169 26.00 7.58 12.48
CA TYR A 169 26.16 8.14 11.14
C TYR A 169 24.83 8.75 10.63
N PRO A 170 24.78 10.05 10.31
CA PRO A 170 23.56 10.71 9.86
C PRO A 170 23.31 10.38 8.39
N TRP A 171 22.51 9.34 8.13
CA TRP A 171 22.11 8.98 6.77
C TRP A 171 21.36 10.12 6.09
N ASN A 172 21.65 10.36 4.81
CA ASN A 172 20.93 11.36 4.02
C ASN A 172 19.55 10.82 3.60
N HIS A 173 18.50 11.31 4.25
CA HIS A 173 17.11 10.96 3.97
C HIS A 173 16.40 11.95 3.02
N SER A 174 17.15 12.77 2.26
CA SER A 174 16.56 13.74 1.33
C SER A 174 15.75 13.10 0.19
N ALA A 175 16.12 11.88 -0.20
CA ALA A 175 15.42 11.10 -1.21
C ALA A 175 14.60 9.97 -0.58
N ARG A 176 13.36 9.83 -1.04
CA ARG A 176 12.47 8.71 -0.67
C ARG A 176 12.56 7.60 -1.71
N PHE A 177 13.13 6.46 -1.34
CA PHE A 177 13.14 5.25 -2.16
C PHE A 177 11.95 4.36 -1.80
N TRP A 178 10.75 4.71 -2.30
CA TRP A 178 9.51 3.97 -2.01
C TRP A 178 8.67 3.74 -3.28
N MET A 179 8.48 2.47 -3.64
CA MET A 179 7.62 2.05 -4.75
C MET A 179 6.46 1.23 -4.20
N GLU A 180 5.23 1.75 -4.32
CA GLU A 180 4.02 1.07 -3.86
C GLU A 180 3.15 0.65 -5.05
N PRO A 181 2.85 -0.66 -5.22
CA PRO A 181 1.98 -1.15 -6.28
C PRO A 181 0.58 -0.52 -6.25
N ARG A 182 -0.06 -0.43 -7.43
CA ARG A 182 -1.41 0.14 -7.55
C ARG A 182 -2.43 -0.59 -6.67
N ALA A 183 -2.35 -1.92 -6.58
CA ALA A 183 -3.24 -2.72 -5.74
C ALA A 183 -3.13 -2.35 -4.26
N ASN A 184 -1.90 -2.21 -3.75
CA ASN A 184 -1.66 -1.83 -2.36
C ASN A 184 -2.15 -0.40 -2.09
N LYS A 185 -1.88 0.53 -3.01
CA LYS A 185 -2.42 1.91 -2.93
C LYS A 185 -3.94 1.90 -2.88
N ALA A 186 -4.58 1.09 -3.72
CA ALA A 186 -6.03 1.03 -3.85
C ALA A 186 -6.69 0.41 -2.60
N TRP A 187 -6.09 -0.65 -2.04
CA TRP A 187 -6.47 -1.23 -0.75
C TRP A 187 -6.30 -0.25 0.42
N ARG A 188 -5.14 0.42 0.50
CA ARG A 188 -4.85 1.38 1.58
C ARG A 188 -5.72 2.63 1.53
N ARG A 189 -6.12 3.07 0.33
CA ARG A 189 -7.00 4.24 0.11
C ARG A 189 -8.48 3.87 0.05
N GLN A 190 -8.84 2.62 0.33
CA GLN A 190 -10.23 2.20 0.28
C GLN A 190 -11.00 2.86 1.44
N VAL A 191 -11.91 3.78 1.09
CA VAL A 191 -12.69 4.56 2.06
C VAL A 191 -14.00 3.85 2.45
N GLU A 192 -14.58 3.08 1.53
CA GLU A 192 -15.86 2.42 1.76
C GLU A 192 -15.72 1.17 2.64
N PRO A 193 -16.52 1.03 3.71
CA PRO A 193 -16.58 -0.20 4.47
C PRO A 193 -17.14 -1.35 3.63
N SER A 194 -16.72 -2.57 3.97
CA SER A 194 -17.29 -3.80 3.41
C SER A 194 -18.76 -3.88 3.78
N HIS A 195 -19.62 -4.16 2.81
CA HIS A 195 -21.02 -4.49 3.09
C HIS A 195 -21.16 -6.01 3.31
N ASP A 196 -22.02 -6.44 4.23
CA ASP A 196 -22.16 -7.85 4.60
C ASP A 196 -22.52 -8.75 3.42
N ILE A 197 -23.48 -8.33 2.58
CA ILE A 197 -23.93 -9.12 1.43
C ILE A 197 -23.22 -8.73 0.12
N LEU A 198 -23.11 -7.43 -0.19
CA LEU A 198 -22.45 -6.96 -1.42
C LEU A 198 -20.93 -7.13 -1.39
N GLY A 199 -20.31 -7.06 -0.21
CA GLY A 199 -18.86 -7.13 -0.03
C GLY A 199 -18.15 -5.81 -0.32
N ARG A 200 -16.95 -5.92 -0.89
CA ARG A 200 -16.04 -4.80 -1.13
C ARG A 200 -15.97 -4.44 -2.62
N TYR A 201 -16.02 -3.15 -2.90
CA TYR A 201 -15.74 -2.62 -4.23
C TYR A 201 -14.30 -2.93 -4.66
N GLN A 202 -14.12 -3.49 -5.85
CA GLN A 202 -12.82 -3.79 -6.42
C GLN A 202 -12.21 -2.55 -7.06
N SER A 203 -11.52 -1.74 -6.26
CA SER A 203 -10.92 -0.46 -6.68
C SER A 203 -9.81 -0.59 -7.74
N THR A 204 -9.28 -1.80 -7.95
CA THR A 204 -8.30 -2.11 -9.00
C THR A 204 -8.92 -2.55 -10.33
N SER A 205 -10.22 -2.89 -10.33
CA SER A 205 -10.93 -3.31 -11.53
C SER A 205 -11.24 -2.14 -12.46
N ASP A 206 -11.75 -2.46 -13.66
CA ASP A 206 -12.20 -1.47 -14.64
C ASP A 206 -13.30 -0.57 -14.03
N PRO A 207 -13.10 0.76 -13.94
CA PRO A 207 -14.12 1.67 -13.41
C PRO A 207 -15.39 1.75 -14.27
N PHE A 208 -15.35 1.31 -15.53
CA PHE A 208 -16.52 1.22 -16.42
C PHE A 208 -17.32 -0.06 -16.19
N VAL A 209 -16.74 -1.03 -15.49
CA VAL A 209 -17.39 -2.29 -15.10
C VAL A 209 -17.30 -2.48 -13.57
N PRO A 210 -18.05 -1.67 -12.80
CA PRO A 210 -18.09 -1.76 -11.33
C PRO A 210 -18.29 -3.19 -10.87
N THR A 211 -17.36 -3.65 -10.03
CA THR A 211 -17.38 -5.01 -9.51
C THR A 211 -17.21 -4.98 -8.00
N TRP A 212 -18.08 -5.71 -7.31
CA TRP A 212 -17.95 -5.98 -5.88
C TRP A 212 -17.67 -7.45 -5.68
N ARG A 213 -16.79 -7.74 -4.72
CA ARG A 213 -16.41 -9.09 -4.33
C ARG A 213 -16.75 -9.31 -2.88
N ASN A 214 -17.38 -10.44 -2.60
CA ASN A 214 -17.64 -10.89 -1.25
C ASN A 214 -17.27 -12.37 -1.10
N VAL A 215 -17.04 -12.80 0.15
CA VAL A 215 -16.95 -14.23 0.49
C VAL A 215 -18.03 -14.51 1.51
N LEU A 216 -19.15 -15.10 1.06
CA LEU A 216 -20.29 -15.37 1.92
C LEU A 216 -19.94 -16.51 2.88
N ARG A 217 -19.92 -16.23 4.19
CA ARG A 217 -19.63 -17.20 5.25
C ARG A 217 -20.78 -17.29 6.23
N LEU A 218 -21.19 -18.50 6.60
CA LEU A 218 -22.23 -18.71 7.62
C LEU A 218 -21.79 -18.22 9.01
N SER A 219 -20.49 -18.24 9.30
CA SER A 219 -19.93 -17.68 10.54
C SER A 219 -20.10 -16.16 10.65
N GLU A 220 -20.20 -15.46 9.52
CA GLU A 220 -20.35 -14.00 9.46
C GLU A 220 -21.82 -13.59 9.25
N MET A 221 -22.60 -14.43 8.57
CA MET A 221 -24.03 -14.22 8.33
C MET A 221 -24.84 -15.46 8.74
N PRO A 222 -25.04 -15.71 10.05
CA PRO A 222 -25.69 -16.93 10.54
C PRO A 222 -27.13 -17.10 10.02
N TRP A 223 -27.82 -15.99 9.74
CA TRP A 223 -29.17 -15.99 9.19
C TRP A 223 -29.25 -16.72 7.84
N LEU A 224 -28.18 -16.76 7.03
CA LEU A 224 -28.17 -17.52 5.77
C LEU A 224 -28.39 -19.02 6.00
N GLY A 225 -27.94 -19.56 7.14
CA GLY A 225 -28.11 -20.97 7.50
C GLY A 225 -29.58 -21.41 7.58
N ASP A 226 -30.50 -20.46 7.73
CA ASP A 226 -31.94 -20.70 7.80
C ASP A 226 -32.61 -20.73 6.41
N HIS A 227 -31.89 -20.60 5.30
CA HIS A 227 -32.45 -20.76 3.95
C HIS A 227 -31.91 -22.04 3.29
N VAL A 228 -32.57 -23.16 3.58
CA VAL A 228 -32.15 -24.49 3.12
C VAL A 228 -33.08 -24.99 2.02
N VAL A 229 -32.50 -25.43 0.91
CA VAL A 229 -33.21 -26.11 -0.19
C VAL A 229 -32.56 -27.50 -0.39
N GLY A 230 -33.38 -28.54 -0.27
CA GLY A 230 -32.92 -29.92 -0.14
C GLY A 230 -32.13 -30.10 1.17
N SER A 231 -30.83 -30.40 1.03
CA SER A 231 -29.90 -30.57 2.15
C SER A 231 -28.82 -29.48 2.21
N LYS A 232 -28.93 -28.43 1.39
CA LYS A 232 -27.90 -27.40 1.25
C LYS A 232 -28.41 -26.03 1.64
N VAL A 233 -27.55 -25.23 2.26
CA VAL A 233 -27.79 -23.79 2.42
C VAL A 233 -27.63 -23.12 1.06
N VAL A 234 -28.70 -22.47 0.60
CA VAL A 234 -28.76 -21.81 -0.70
C VAL A 234 -28.93 -20.31 -0.48
N PHE A 235 -28.15 -19.50 -1.18
CA PHE A 235 -28.34 -18.06 -1.12
C PHE A 235 -29.72 -17.67 -1.70
N PRO A 236 -30.55 -16.93 -0.95
CA PRO A 236 -31.93 -16.67 -1.36
C PRO A 236 -32.01 -15.79 -2.61
N ALA A 237 -33.08 -15.94 -3.38
CA ALA A 237 -33.37 -15.08 -4.53
C ALA A 237 -33.41 -13.59 -4.12
N ALA A 238 -34.03 -13.32 -2.97
CA ALA A 238 -34.05 -12.00 -2.33
C ALA A 238 -32.64 -11.44 -2.04
N GLY A 239 -31.68 -12.31 -1.72
CA GLY A 239 -30.29 -11.92 -1.48
C GLY A 239 -29.64 -11.28 -2.70
N TYR A 240 -29.87 -11.82 -3.91
CA TYR A 240 -29.38 -11.19 -5.14
C TYR A 240 -30.01 -9.82 -5.38
N ILE A 241 -31.31 -9.69 -5.11
CA ILE A 241 -32.01 -8.41 -5.25
C ILE A 241 -31.45 -7.38 -4.27
N SER A 242 -31.20 -7.76 -3.02
CA SER A 242 -30.53 -6.90 -2.03
C SER A 242 -29.11 -6.52 -2.47
N MET A 243 -28.32 -7.45 -3.03
CA MET A 243 -26.97 -7.14 -3.57
C MET A 243 -27.02 -6.10 -4.68
N VAL A 244 -27.91 -6.30 -5.66
CA VAL A 244 -28.08 -5.37 -6.79
C VAL A 244 -28.60 -4.02 -6.31
N SER A 245 -29.51 -4.02 -5.33
CA SER A 245 -30.06 -2.80 -4.77
C SER A 245 -28.95 -1.96 -4.11
N GLU A 246 -28.20 -2.56 -3.19
CA GLU A 246 -27.08 -1.87 -2.53
C GLU A 246 -26.04 -1.36 -3.54
N ALA A 247 -25.71 -2.16 -4.56
CA ALA A 247 -24.79 -1.73 -5.61
C ALA A 247 -25.34 -0.55 -6.41
N ALA A 248 -26.63 -0.56 -6.76
CA ALA A 248 -27.28 0.53 -7.46
C ALA A 248 -27.25 1.83 -6.63
N TYR A 249 -27.52 1.77 -5.32
CA TYR A 249 -27.44 2.94 -4.44
C TYR A 249 -26.00 3.47 -4.29
N ARG A 250 -25.00 2.59 -4.18
CA ARG A 250 -23.59 3.02 -4.18
C ARG A 250 -23.17 3.68 -5.49
N LEU A 251 -23.64 3.16 -6.62
CA LEU A 251 -23.40 3.77 -7.92
C LEU A 251 -24.06 5.14 -8.05
N ALA A 252 -25.29 5.31 -7.57
CA ALA A 252 -25.93 6.62 -7.51
C ALA A 252 -25.12 7.60 -6.65
N GLY A 253 -24.74 7.24 -5.43
CA GLY A 253 -23.93 8.11 -4.57
C GLY A 253 -22.58 8.51 -5.18
N ARG A 254 -22.01 7.63 -6.02
CA ARG A 254 -20.71 7.86 -6.68
C ARG A 254 -20.81 8.70 -7.96
N TYR A 255 -21.85 8.48 -8.76
CA TYR A 255 -21.92 9.01 -10.13
C TYR A 255 -23.09 9.96 -10.37
N LEU A 256 -24.04 10.06 -9.43
CA LEU A 256 -25.19 10.96 -9.42
C LEU A 256 -25.28 11.68 -8.05
N PRO A 257 -24.21 12.36 -7.59
CA PRO A 257 -24.13 12.87 -6.22
C PRO A 257 -25.17 13.96 -5.90
N ASP A 258 -25.64 14.69 -6.92
CA ASP A 258 -26.64 15.76 -6.79
C ASP A 258 -28.08 15.26 -7.00
N GLU A 259 -28.27 13.94 -7.07
CA GLU A 259 -29.57 13.33 -7.29
C GLU A 259 -29.94 12.37 -6.16
N ARG A 260 -31.22 12.39 -5.78
CA ARG A 260 -31.79 11.45 -4.81
C ARG A 260 -32.52 10.34 -5.55
N VAL A 261 -32.19 9.08 -5.21
CA VAL A 261 -32.91 7.91 -5.72
C VAL A 261 -34.31 7.84 -5.10
N GLN A 262 -35.34 7.84 -5.94
CA GLN A 262 -36.74 7.64 -5.53
C GLN A 262 -37.17 6.18 -5.69
N GLU A 263 -36.79 5.58 -6.82
CA GLU A 263 -37.27 4.26 -7.22
C GLU A 263 -36.14 3.48 -7.91
N LEU A 264 -35.95 2.23 -7.48
CA LEU A 264 -35.10 1.25 -8.16
C LEU A 264 -36.01 0.30 -8.94
N ARG A 265 -35.83 0.25 -10.25
CA ARG A 265 -36.55 -0.68 -11.13
C ARG A 265 -35.63 -1.79 -11.58
N LEU A 266 -36.07 -3.03 -11.41
CA LEU A 266 -35.40 -4.20 -11.99
C LEU A 266 -36.30 -4.82 -13.07
N ARG A 267 -35.69 -5.41 -14.09
CA ARG A 267 -36.39 -6.17 -15.12
C ARG A 267 -35.56 -7.33 -15.62
N ASN A 268 -36.25 -8.33 -16.16
CA ASN A 268 -35.63 -9.51 -16.76
C ASN A 268 -34.58 -10.13 -15.83
N VAL A 269 -34.87 -10.19 -14.52
CA VAL A 269 -33.99 -10.86 -13.57
C VAL A 269 -34.18 -12.35 -13.75
N GLU A 270 -33.11 -13.09 -13.92
CA GLU A 270 -33.10 -14.54 -14.10
C GLU A 270 -32.19 -15.17 -13.06
N PHE A 271 -32.71 -16.15 -12.33
CA PHE A 271 -31.95 -16.99 -11.41
C PHE A 271 -31.62 -18.30 -12.14
N LEU A 272 -30.38 -18.43 -12.57
CA LEU A 272 -29.93 -19.48 -13.50
C LEU A 272 -29.42 -20.72 -12.76
N SER A 273 -28.71 -20.52 -11.65
CA SER A 273 -28.08 -21.60 -10.87
C SER A 273 -28.16 -21.30 -9.38
N ALA A 274 -28.43 -22.31 -8.56
CA ALA A 274 -28.41 -22.16 -7.10
C ALA A 274 -26.97 -21.89 -6.60
N LEU A 275 -26.82 -20.87 -5.75
CA LEU A 275 -25.55 -20.58 -5.08
C LEU A 275 -25.53 -21.29 -3.72
N HIS A 276 -24.71 -22.31 -3.61
CA HIS A 276 -24.50 -23.02 -2.35
C HIS A 276 -23.50 -22.27 -1.49
N VAL A 277 -23.82 -22.08 -0.21
CA VAL A 277 -22.90 -21.48 0.76
C VAL A 277 -22.36 -22.60 1.67
N PRO A 278 -21.08 -22.99 1.53
CA PRO A 278 -20.49 -24.05 2.34
C PRO A 278 -20.27 -23.57 3.77
N GLU A 279 -20.30 -24.51 4.71
CA GLU A 279 -20.30 -24.22 6.15
C GLU A 279 -18.97 -23.63 6.65
N ALA A 280 -17.83 -24.14 6.16
CA ALA A 280 -16.50 -23.76 6.66
C ALA A 280 -15.78 -22.69 5.81
N GLU A 281 -15.62 -22.94 4.51
CA GLU A 281 -14.71 -22.15 3.66
C GLU A 281 -15.33 -20.85 3.12
N GLY A 282 -16.66 -20.73 3.19
CA GLY A 282 -17.42 -19.67 2.52
C GLY A 282 -17.43 -19.81 1.00
N GLN A 283 -18.24 -18.99 0.33
CA GLN A 283 -18.32 -18.97 -1.13
C GLN A 283 -17.98 -17.57 -1.65
N GLU A 284 -16.95 -17.46 -2.49
CA GLU A 284 -16.66 -16.22 -3.21
C GLU A 284 -17.76 -15.93 -4.22
N VAL A 285 -18.26 -14.70 -4.19
CA VAL A 285 -19.30 -14.16 -5.07
C VAL A 285 -18.87 -12.79 -5.57
N GLN A 286 -19.12 -12.53 -6.85
CA GLN A 286 -18.89 -11.24 -7.47
C GLN A 286 -20.16 -10.73 -8.15
N LEU A 287 -20.51 -9.48 -7.86
CA LEU A 287 -21.50 -8.72 -8.61
C LEU A 287 -20.76 -7.79 -9.57
N THR A 288 -21.09 -7.87 -10.84
CA THR A 288 -20.54 -7.03 -11.91
C THR A 288 -21.66 -6.25 -12.58
N VAL A 289 -21.49 -4.95 -12.74
CA VAL A 289 -22.44 -4.05 -13.42
C VAL A 289 -21.82 -3.56 -14.72
N MET A 290 -22.59 -3.61 -15.80
CA MET A 290 -22.19 -3.24 -17.15
C MET A 290 -23.18 -2.21 -17.71
N ARG A 291 -22.67 -1.21 -18.41
CA ARG A 291 -23.51 -0.29 -19.17
C ARG A 291 -23.95 -0.93 -20.48
N ARG A 292 -25.21 -0.74 -20.88
CA ARG A 292 -25.66 -1.13 -22.21
C ARG A 292 -25.16 -0.11 -23.24
N SER A 293 -24.58 -0.58 -24.33
CA SER A 293 -23.76 0.17 -25.31
C SER A 293 -24.51 1.24 -26.14
N GLU A 294 -25.73 1.63 -25.82
CA GLU A 294 -26.53 2.51 -26.70
C GLU A 294 -26.85 3.84 -26.02
N GLY A 295 -26.07 4.86 -26.39
CA GLY A 295 -26.44 6.28 -26.25
C GLY A 295 -26.17 6.91 -24.89
N LEU A 296 -25.12 7.74 -24.85
CA LEU A 296 -24.66 8.58 -23.74
C LEU A 296 -24.35 7.82 -22.43
N SER A 297 -23.13 8.04 -21.97
CA SER A 297 -22.44 7.53 -20.79
C SER A 297 -23.11 7.85 -19.43
N SER A 298 -24.43 7.73 -19.34
CA SER A 298 -25.21 8.04 -18.13
C SER A 298 -25.41 6.79 -17.27
N TRP A 299 -25.19 6.94 -15.97
CA TRP A 299 -25.57 5.94 -14.96
C TRP A 299 -27.08 5.96 -14.65
N ALA A 300 -27.83 6.83 -15.33
CA ALA A 300 -29.28 6.99 -15.22
C ALA A 300 -30.08 6.03 -16.15
N GLY A 301 -29.41 5.42 -17.14
CA GLY A 301 -30.02 4.45 -18.06
C GLY A 301 -30.23 3.06 -17.45
N TRP A 302 -30.71 2.12 -18.27
CA TRP A 302 -30.73 0.70 -17.89
C TRP A 302 -29.30 0.14 -17.89
N LEU A 303 -28.92 -0.46 -16.76
CA LEU A 303 -27.64 -1.13 -16.55
C LEU A 303 -27.88 -2.63 -16.43
N ASP A 304 -27.01 -3.43 -17.02
CA ASP A 304 -27.05 -4.88 -16.91
C ASP A 304 -26.17 -5.34 -15.74
N PHE A 305 -26.59 -6.36 -15.02
CA PHE A 305 -25.82 -6.93 -13.90
C PHE A 305 -25.68 -8.44 -14.02
N ARG A 306 -24.59 -8.96 -13.44
CA ARG A 306 -24.34 -10.40 -13.29
C ARG A 306 -23.80 -10.68 -11.90
N VAL A 307 -24.30 -11.74 -11.28
CA VAL A 307 -23.78 -12.31 -10.03
C VAL A 307 -23.25 -13.69 -10.32
N SER A 308 -21.95 -13.87 -10.10
CA SER A 308 -21.27 -15.15 -10.31
C SER A 308 -20.52 -15.57 -9.05
N SER A 309 -20.38 -16.88 -8.84
CA SER A 309 -19.44 -17.40 -7.85
C SER A 309 -18.15 -17.83 -8.52
N VAL A 310 -17.08 -17.87 -7.73
CA VAL A 310 -15.75 -18.30 -8.16
C VAL A 310 -15.28 -19.44 -7.26
N SER A 311 -14.88 -20.56 -7.87
CA SER A 311 -14.29 -21.69 -7.15
C SER A 311 -12.83 -21.42 -6.79
N ALA A 312 -12.25 -22.23 -5.88
CA ALA A 312 -10.81 -22.18 -5.59
C ALA A 312 -9.92 -22.46 -6.81
N ASN A 313 -10.44 -23.18 -7.81
CA ASN A 313 -9.77 -23.47 -9.08
C ASN A 313 -10.01 -22.38 -10.15
N ASN A 314 -10.64 -21.26 -9.78
CA ASN A 314 -11.03 -20.17 -10.68
C ASN A 314 -12.07 -20.60 -11.74
N ASP A 315 -12.97 -21.53 -11.38
CA ASP A 315 -14.15 -21.83 -12.19
C ASP A 315 -15.27 -20.84 -11.85
N TRP A 316 -15.90 -20.29 -12.88
CA TRP A 316 -16.95 -19.28 -12.74
C TRP A 316 -18.31 -19.89 -13.01
N LEU A 317 -19.26 -19.66 -12.10
CA LEU A 317 -20.66 -20.07 -12.27
C LEU A 317 -21.57 -18.86 -12.16
N LEU A 318 -22.34 -18.59 -13.22
CA LEU A 318 -23.32 -17.52 -13.24
C LEU A 318 -24.59 -17.96 -12.51
N HIS A 319 -25.02 -17.15 -11.54
CA HIS A 319 -26.18 -17.43 -10.70
C HIS A 319 -27.38 -16.54 -11.00
N CYS A 320 -27.14 -15.25 -11.16
CA CYS A 320 -28.20 -14.27 -11.36
C CYS A 320 -27.77 -13.22 -12.39
N GLN A 321 -28.68 -12.84 -13.27
CA GLN A 321 -28.47 -11.74 -14.20
C GLN A 321 -29.75 -10.96 -14.41
N GLY A 322 -29.64 -9.73 -14.89
CA GLY A 322 -30.80 -8.92 -15.26
C GLY A 322 -30.40 -7.49 -15.56
N SER A 323 -31.38 -6.59 -15.59
CA SER A 323 -31.12 -5.16 -15.71
C SER A 323 -31.77 -4.39 -14.57
N PHE A 324 -31.15 -3.28 -14.17
CA PHE A 324 -31.75 -2.30 -13.26
C PHE A 324 -31.65 -0.88 -13.80
N LYS A 325 -32.52 0.00 -13.32
CA LYS A 325 -32.51 1.44 -13.58
C LYS A 325 -32.87 2.18 -12.29
N LEU A 326 -32.23 3.32 -12.08
CA LEU A 326 -32.56 4.25 -10.99
C LEU A 326 -33.37 5.40 -11.58
N ASP A 327 -34.54 5.65 -10.99
CA ASP A 327 -35.27 6.87 -11.22
C ASP A 327 -34.95 7.83 -10.07
N THR A 328 -34.39 8.97 -10.45
CA THR A 328 -33.78 9.96 -9.56
C THR A 328 -34.43 11.32 -9.75
N VAL A 329 -34.31 12.17 -8.73
CA VAL A 329 -34.78 13.56 -8.76
C VAL A 329 -33.66 14.46 -8.29
N SER A 330 -33.50 15.62 -8.92
CA SER A 330 -32.50 16.61 -8.50
C SER A 330 -32.82 17.10 -7.09
N THR A 331 -31.81 17.10 -6.21
CA THR A 331 -31.93 17.56 -4.82
C THR A 331 -32.26 19.06 -4.72
N ALA A 332 -31.93 19.85 -5.74
CA ALA A 332 -32.22 21.29 -5.80
C ALA A 332 -33.70 21.61 -6.10
N ALA A 333 -34.45 20.67 -6.70
CA ALA A 333 -35.85 20.88 -7.10
C ALA A 333 -36.87 20.52 -6.00
N GLU A 334 -36.40 20.13 -4.80
CA GLU A 334 -37.26 19.62 -3.72
C GLU A 334 -38.14 20.68 -3.02
N ALA A 335 -38.00 21.97 -3.34
CA ALA A 335 -38.84 23.02 -2.74
C ALA A 335 -40.33 22.95 -3.14
N ASP A 336 -40.70 22.27 -4.23
CA ASP A 336 -42.06 22.34 -4.81
C ASP A 336 -42.80 21.00 -4.97
N HIS A 337 -42.24 19.86 -4.51
CA HIS A 337 -42.86 18.54 -4.72
C HIS A 337 -43.21 17.83 -3.41
N HIS A 338 -44.18 18.40 -2.71
CA HIS A 338 -44.95 17.68 -1.70
C HIS A 338 -45.87 16.64 -2.38
N HIS A 339 -45.60 15.36 -2.11
CA HIS A 339 -46.55 14.24 -2.12
C HIS A 339 -47.20 13.93 -3.49
N ALA A 340 -46.47 13.21 -4.35
CA ALA A 340 -47.13 12.36 -5.33
C ALA A 340 -47.91 11.27 -4.57
N ALA A 341 -49.24 11.38 -4.59
CA ALA A 341 -50.14 10.43 -3.95
C ALA A 341 -49.82 9.00 -4.38
N ASP A 342 -49.71 8.10 -3.39
CA ASP A 342 -49.68 6.66 -3.65
C ASP A 342 -50.85 6.31 -4.57
N PRO A 343 -50.63 5.52 -5.63
CA PRO A 343 -51.75 4.85 -6.27
C PRO A 343 -52.30 3.86 -5.24
N LYS A 344 -53.20 4.35 -4.37
CA LYS A 344 -54.08 3.53 -3.55
C LYS A 344 -54.87 2.72 -4.54
N MET A 345 -54.41 1.50 -4.77
CA MET A 345 -55.27 0.52 -5.40
C MET A 345 -56.52 0.45 -4.52
N PRO A 346 -57.74 0.51 -5.07
CA PRO A 346 -58.93 0.32 -4.26
C PRO A 346 -58.89 -1.11 -3.71
N LEU A 347 -58.42 -1.22 -2.46
CA LEU A 347 -58.49 -2.42 -1.66
C LEU A 347 -59.97 -2.66 -1.38
N LYS A 348 -60.61 -3.47 -2.19
CA LYS A 348 -61.90 -4.06 -1.79
C LYS A 348 -61.60 -4.91 -0.54
N PRO A 349 -62.34 -4.74 0.57
CA PRO A 349 -62.18 -5.62 1.71
C PRO A 349 -62.35 -7.05 1.21
N LEU A 350 -61.33 -7.89 1.44
CA LEU A 350 -61.41 -9.29 1.07
C LEU A 350 -62.54 -9.92 1.86
N THR A 351 -63.50 -10.54 1.17
CA THR A 351 -64.40 -11.50 1.81
C THR A 351 -63.56 -12.74 2.09
N VAL A 352 -62.86 -12.76 3.22
CA VAL A 352 -61.92 -13.83 3.59
C VAL A 352 -62.66 -15.17 3.56
N THR A 353 -62.22 -16.09 2.72
CA THR A 353 -62.83 -17.43 2.61
C THR A 353 -61.94 -18.50 3.23
N ARG A 354 -60.65 -18.22 3.46
CA ARG A 354 -59.70 -19.15 4.05
C ARG A 354 -58.63 -18.41 4.85
N ARG A 355 -58.38 -18.85 6.07
CA ARG A 355 -57.17 -18.51 6.83
C ARG A 355 -56.25 -19.73 6.84
N VAL A 356 -54.97 -19.50 6.57
CA VAL A 356 -53.93 -20.54 6.62
C VAL A 356 -53.02 -20.22 7.80
N ASP A 357 -52.79 -21.20 8.67
CA ASP A 357 -51.77 -21.05 9.71
C ASP A 357 -50.39 -21.00 9.04
N PRO A 358 -49.56 -19.97 9.28
CA PRO A 358 -48.19 -19.94 8.76
C PRO A 358 -47.37 -21.20 9.08
N ALA A 359 -47.66 -21.91 10.18
CA ALA A 359 -47.02 -23.18 10.50
C ALA A 359 -47.29 -24.27 9.44
N ASP A 360 -48.50 -24.32 8.88
CA ASP A 360 -48.89 -25.24 7.82
C ASP A 360 -48.16 -24.91 6.51
N LEU A 361 -47.97 -23.62 6.22
CA LEU A 361 -47.16 -23.17 5.07
C LEU A 361 -45.72 -23.69 5.17
N TRP A 362 -45.07 -23.50 6.33
CA TRP A 362 -43.70 -23.96 6.53
C TRP A 362 -43.58 -25.48 6.49
N THR A 363 -44.56 -26.20 7.04
CA THR A 363 -44.62 -27.66 6.99
C THR A 363 -44.77 -28.15 5.55
N ALA A 364 -45.66 -27.54 4.77
CA ALA A 364 -45.86 -27.89 3.36
C ALA A 364 -44.59 -27.65 2.52
N LEU A 365 -43.91 -26.52 2.72
CA LEU A 365 -42.64 -26.23 2.05
C LEU A 365 -41.52 -27.20 2.46
N ALA A 366 -41.43 -27.54 3.76
CA ALA A 366 -40.43 -28.47 4.27
C ALA A 366 -40.59 -29.88 3.68
N ASN A 367 -41.83 -30.32 3.45
CA ASN A 367 -42.15 -31.63 2.84
C ASN A 367 -41.67 -31.75 1.40
N VAL A 368 -41.61 -30.65 0.65
CA VAL A 368 -41.03 -30.61 -0.70
C VAL A 368 -39.53 -30.25 -0.70
N GLY A 369 -38.91 -30.15 0.48
CA GLY A 369 -37.48 -29.91 0.63
C GLY A 369 -37.07 -28.44 0.75
N ILE A 370 -38.00 -27.50 0.86
CA ILE A 370 -37.70 -26.08 1.13
C ILE A 370 -37.85 -25.83 2.63
N ARG A 371 -36.72 -25.77 3.35
CA ARG A 371 -36.68 -25.68 4.82
C ARG A 371 -36.20 -24.30 5.24
N HIS A 372 -37.14 -23.41 5.48
CA HIS A 372 -36.85 -22.12 6.11
C HIS A 372 -36.67 -22.31 7.62
N GLY A 373 -35.65 -21.70 8.21
CA GLY A 373 -35.42 -21.58 9.65
C GLY A 373 -35.96 -20.26 10.22
N PRO A 374 -35.73 -19.99 11.53
CA PRO A 374 -36.32 -18.85 12.24
C PRO A 374 -36.11 -17.48 11.59
N ALA A 375 -34.93 -17.22 10.98
CA ALA A 375 -34.66 -15.94 10.34
C ALA A 375 -35.56 -15.67 9.12
N PHE A 376 -36.02 -16.71 8.43
CA PHE A 376 -36.84 -16.61 7.21
C PHE A 376 -38.34 -16.80 7.46
N ARG A 377 -38.75 -17.35 8.60
CA ARG A 377 -40.17 -17.57 8.95
C ARG A 377 -40.84 -16.30 9.51
N LYS A 378 -40.97 -15.27 8.67
CA LYS A 378 -41.46 -13.94 9.09
C LYS A 378 -42.95 -13.69 8.83
N ILE A 379 -43.63 -14.57 8.08
CA ILE A 379 -45.07 -14.45 7.81
C ILE A 379 -45.86 -14.70 9.10
N SER A 380 -46.70 -13.74 9.47
CA SER A 380 -47.54 -13.78 10.67
C SER A 380 -48.99 -14.15 10.36
N THR A 381 -49.54 -13.74 9.22
CA THR A 381 -50.90 -14.07 8.81
C THR A 381 -50.96 -14.36 7.31
N VAL A 382 -51.84 -15.30 6.95
CA VAL A 382 -52.19 -15.61 5.55
C VAL A 382 -53.70 -15.66 5.45
N GLU A 383 -54.26 -14.69 4.74
CA GLU A 383 -55.69 -14.60 4.44
C GLU A 383 -55.89 -14.74 2.94
N SER A 384 -56.57 -15.81 2.53
CA SER A 384 -56.76 -16.13 1.13
C SER A 384 -58.23 -16.13 0.73
N THR A 385 -58.45 -15.77 -0.52
CA THR A 385 -59.69 -15.94 -1.27
C THR A 385 -59.43 -16.85 -2.46
N ARG A 386 -60.48 -17.24 -3.22
CA ARG A 386 -60.28 -18.00 -4.47
C ARG A 386 -59.42 -17.25 -5.49
N GLU A 387 -59.39 -15.92 -5.44
CA GLU A 387 -58.80 -15.08 -6.48
C GLU A 387 -57.64 -14.21 -5.99
N ASN A 388 -57.43 -14.04 -4.68
CA ASN A 388 -56.40 -13.15 -4.12
C ASN A 388 -55.93 -13.67 -2.76
N SER A 389 -54.70 -13.36 -2.37
CA SER A 389 -54.20 -13.57 -1.00
C SER A 389 -53.61 -12.28 -0.43
N VAL A 390 -53.79 -12.10 0.87
CA VAL A 390 -53.13 -11.07 1.67
C VAL A 390 -52.28 -11.75 2.74
N VAL A 391 -51.02 -11.34 2.81
CA VAL A 391 -50.02 -11.91 3.70
C VAL A 391 -49.38 -10.80 4.51
N THR A 392 -49.41 -10.92 5.83
CA THR A 392 -48.68 -9.99 6.71
C THR A 392 -47.38 -10.64 7.16
N PHE A 393 -46.28 -9.89 7.18
CA PHE A 393 -44.98 -10.37 7.66
C PHE A 393 -44.20 -9.27 8.38
N GLN A 394 -43.29 -9.70 9.26
CA GLN A 394 -42.50 -8.81 10.09
C GLN A 394 -41.16 -8.43 9.42
N SER A 395 -40.75 -7.17 9.63
CA SER A 395 -39.41 -6.73 9.30
C SER A 395 -38.38 -7.39 10.22
N THR A 396 -37.16 -7.55 9.72
CA THR A 396 -36.01 -7.95 10.54
C THR A 396 -35.50 -6.70 11.26
N ASP A 397 -35.20 -6.84 12.55
CA ASP A 397 -34.80 -5.72 13.40
C ASP A 397 -33.59 -4.95 12.80
N PRO A 398 -33.71 -3.62 12.57
CA PRO A 398 -32.64 -2.80 12.06
C PRO A 398 -31.42 -2.67 12.99
N SER A 399 -31.56 -3.03 14.26
CA SER A 399 -30.44 -3.10 15.21
C SER A 399 -29.59 -4.37 15.08
N SER A 400 -29.96 -5.30 14.19
CA SER A 400 -29.10 -6.44 13.87
C SER A 400 -27.76 -5.94 13.30
N PRO A 401 -26.61 -6.45 13.78
CA PRO A 401 -25.28 -5.96 13.41
C PRO A 401 -24.89 -6.12 11.93
N HIS A 402 -25.84 -6.60 11.10
CA HIS A 402 -25.67 -6.98 9.71
C HIS A 402 -26.39 -6.07 8.71
N GLN A 403 -26.91 -4.91 9.15
CA GLN A 403 -27.58 -3.95 8.26
C GLN A 403 -26.69 -2.75 7.92
N GLY A 404 -26.29 -2.67 6.65
CA GLY A 404 -25.83 -1.43 6.03
C GLY A 404 -27.04 -0.57 5.61
N GLY A 405 -27.48 0.32 6.50
CA GLY A 405 -28.42 1.41 6.17
C GLY A 405 -29.84 0.98 5.74
N ASP A 406 -30.62 1.97 5.26
CA ASP A 406 -32.07 1.98 4.97
C ASP A 406 -32.63 0.93 3.96
N LEU A 407 -31.95 -0.19 3.74
CA LEU A 407 -32.37 -1.27 2.84
C LEU A 407 -32.99 -2.44 3.59
N LEU A 408 -33.98 -3.08 2.95
CA LEU A 408 -34.64 -4.27 3.49
C LEU A 408 -33.66 -5.44 3.60
N HIS A 409 -33.62 -6.05 4.79
CA HIS A 409 -32.89 -7.28 5.02
C HIS A 409 -33.37 -8.39 4.06
N PRO A 410 -32.47 -9.21 3.47
CA PRO A 410 -32.86 -10.24 2.50
C PRO A 410 -33.91 -11.22 3.02
N ALA A 411 -33.86 -11.61 4.30
CA ALA A 411 -34.86 -12.51 4.87
C ALA A 411 -36.27 -11.89 4.93
N THR A 412 -36.35 -10.57 5.13
CA THR A 412 -37.62 -9.83 5.05
C THR A 412 -38.11 -9.73 3.61
N LEU A 413 -37.20 -9.44 2.67
CA LEU A 413 -37.55 -9.44 1.24
C LEU A 413 -37.94 -10.84 0.75
N ASP A 414 -37.35 -11.90 1.30
CA ASP A 414 -37.67 -13.28 0.98
C ASP A 414 -39.11 -13.66 1.37
N SER A 415 -39.66 -13.00 2.38
CA SER A 415 -41.07 -13.17 2.77
C SER A 415 -42.04 -12.81 1.64
N VAL A 416 -41.64 -11.93 0.71
CA VAL A 416 -42.41 -11.60 -0.50
C VAL A 416 -42.45 -12.78 -1.47
N PHE A 417 -41.33 -13.50 -1.63
CA PHE A 417 -41.28 -14.73 -2.43
C PHE A 417 -42.00 -15.87 -1.73
N GLN A 418 -41.89 -15.98 -0.41
CA GLN A 418 -42.64 -16.97 0.37
C GLN A 418 -44.16 -16.73 0.30
N ALA A 419 -44.59 -15.47 0.32
CA ALA A 419 -45.98 -15.11 0.13
C ALA A 419 -46.51 -15.61 -1.23
N ALA A 420 -45.68 -15.62 -2.29
CA ALA A 420 -46.08 -16.10 -3.61
C ALA A 420 -46.63 -17.53 -3.60
N TYR A 421 -46.16 -18.39 -2.67
CA TYR A 421 -46.69 -19.74 -2.55
C TYR A 421 -48.16 -19.75 -2.17
N THR A 422 -48.71 -18.75 -1.49
CA THR A 422 -50.10 -18.75 -1.03
C THR A 422 -51.14 -18.73 -2.15
N VAL A 423 -50.71 -18.47 -3.39
CA VAL A 423 -51.54 -18.56 -4.60
C VAL A 423 -51.79 -20.01 -5.02
N LEU A 424 -50.92 -20.95 -4.61
CA LEU A 424 -51.06 -22.36 -4.99
C LEU A 424 -52.24 -23.02 -4.23
N GLN A 425 -53.08 -23.74 -4.98
CA GLN A 425 -54.16 -24.52 -4.39
C GLN A 425 -53.58 -25.69 -3.57
N GLY A 426 -54.21 -26.03 -2.44
CA GLY A 426 -53.75 -27.13 -1.58
C GLY A 426 -52.67 -26.79 -0.55
N LEU A 427 -52.25 -25.52 -0.44
CA LEU A 427 -51.31 -25.09 0.60
C LEU A 427 -51.73 -25.55 1.99
N GLY A 428 -50.80 -26.13 2.76
CA GLY A 428 -51.06 -26.69 4.10
C GLY A 428 -51.59 -28.13 4.11
N SER A 429 -51.86 -28.76 2.95
CA SER A 429 -52.33 -30.16 2.88
C SER A 429 -51.58 -31.04 1.88
N ALA A 430 -51.19 -30.53 0.71
CA ALA A 430 -50.39 -31.30 -0.26
C ALA A 430 -49.73 -30.38 -1.31
N LEU A 431 -48.52 -29.89 -1.03
CA LEU A 431 -47.64 -29.35 -2.09
C LEU A 431 -46.89 -30.55 -2.68
N GLU A 432 -47.05 -30.82 -3.97
CA GLU A 432 -46.47 -32.02 -4.62
C GLU A 432 -45.04 -31.79 -5.14
N SER A 433 -44.62 -30.54 -5.31
CA SER A 433 -43.32 -30.21 -5.92
C SER A 433 -42.74 -28.90 -5.37
N ALA A 434 -41.42 -28.84 -5.24
CA ALA A 434 -40.72 -27.62 -4.87
C ALA A 434 -40.70 -26.63 -6.04
N PHE A 435 -41.19 -25.42 -5.80
CA PHE A 435 -41.01 -24.30 -6.72
C PHE A 435 -39.98 -23.35 -6.13
N ILE A 436 -39.06 -22.86 -6.95
CA ILE A 436 -38.08 -21.86 -6.56
C ILE A 436 -38.18 -20.64 -7.50
N PRO A 437 -37.84 -19.43 -7.04
CA PRO A 437 -37.82 -18.26 -7.92
C PRO A 437 -36.90 -18.48 -9.11
N ARG A 438 -37.44 -18.40 -10.33
CA ARG A 438 -36.68 -18.55 -11.59
C ARG A 438 -36.44 -17.23 -12.29
N ALA A 439 -37.43 -16.33 -12.28
CA ALA A 439 -37.31 -15.04 -12.93
C ALA A 439 -38.21 -13.98 -12.30
N ILE A 440 -37.82 -12.71 -12.44
CA ILE A 440 -38.63 -11.54 -12.13
C ILE A 440 -38.70 -10.69 -13.40
N LYS A 441 -39.87 -10.64 -14.01
CA LYS A 441 -40.10 -9.87 -15.24
C LYS A 441 -39.91 -8.37 -15.00
N SER A 442 -40.48 -7.86 -13.91
CA SER A 442 -40.34 -6.47 -13.49
C SER A 442 -40.53 -6.36 -11.98
N MET A 443 -39.70 -5.54 -11.33
CA MET A 443 -39.81 -5.19 -9.92
C MET A 443 -39.59 -3.69 -9.78
N SER A 444 -40.32 -3.07 -8.86
CA SER A 444 -40.06 -1.71 -8.44
C SER A 444 -39.93 -1.64 -6.93
N LEU A 445 -38.87 -0.97 -6.48
CA LEU A 445 -38.56 -0.75 -5.07
C LEU A 445 -38.50 0.76 -4.84
N ARG A 446 -39.49 1.29 -4.11
CA ARG A 446 -39.56 2.70 -3.74
C ARG A 446 -39.03 2.91 -2.33
N ARG A 447 -38.23 3.95 -2.13
CA ARG A 447 -37.72 4.30 -0.79
C ARG A 447 -38.67 5.30 -0.14
N GLN A 448 -39.58 4.81 0.71
CA GLN A 448 -40.47 5.64 1.53
C GLN A 448 -40.00 5.63 2.98
N GLY A 449 -39.35 6.72 3.42
CA GLY A 449 -39.08 7.02 4.83
C GLY A 449 -38.43 5.88 5.64
N THR A 450 -38.68 5.88 6.95
CA THR A 450 -38.30 4.80 7.88
C THR A 450 -39.18 3.56 7.64
N LEU A 451 -38.54 2.41 7.43
CA LEU A 451 -39.21 1.12 7.24
C LEU A 451 -40.05 0.77 8.47
N GLY A 452 -41.35 0.50 8.26
CA GLY A 452 -42.24 0.04 9.32
C GLY A 452 -41.91 -1.38 9.79
N PRO A 453 -42.35 -1.77 11.00
CA PRO A 453 -42.06 -3.09 11.57
C PRO A 453 -42.83 -4.23 10.89
N VAL A 454 -43.90 -3.90 10.14
CA VAL A 454 -44.84 -4.88 9.57
C VAL A 454 -45.20 -4.47 8.15
N PHE A 455 -45.22 -5.45 7.26
CA PHE A 455 -45.59 -5.29 5.85
C PHE A 455 -46.79 -6.16 5.50
N GLU A 456 -47.58 -5.68 4.54
CA GLU A 456 -48.73 -6.38 3.99
C GLU A 456 -48.51 -6.59 2.48
N ALA A 457 -48.46 -7.85 2.05
CA ALA A 457 -48.35 -8.25 0.65
C ALA A 457 -49.71 -8.66 0.10
N HIS A 458 -50.08 -8.07 -1.03
CA HIS A 458 -51.27 -8.38 -1.81
C HIS A 458 -50.87 -9.16 -3.05
N LEU A 459 -51.45 -10.34 -3.21
CA LEU A 459 -51.10 -11.27 -4.27
C LEU A 459 -52.25 -11.42 -5.26
N ARG A 460 -51.90 -11.35 -6.55
CA ARG A 460 -52.79 -11.67 -7.65
C ARG A 460 -52.29 -12.91 -8.39
N PRO A 461 -53.08 -13.99 -8.43
CA PRO A 461 -52.77 -15.19 -9.19
C PRO A 461 -52.50 -14.84 -10.65
N GLY A 462 -51.38 -15.36 -11.16
CA GLY A 462 -51.11 -15.45 -12.58
C GLY A 462 -51.48 -16.82 -13.13
N ARG A 463 -50.75 -17.29 -14.14
CA ARG A 463 -50.94 -18.66 -14.64
C ARG A 463 -50.30 -19.63 -13.66
N VAL A 464 -51.03 -20.69 -13.31
CA VAL A 464 -50.52 -21.81 -12.52
C VAL A 464 -50.48 -23.04 -13.42
N GLY A 465 -49.29 -23.56 -13.67
CA GLY A 465 -49.07 -24.81 -14.39
C GLY A 465 -48.41 -25.86 -13.51
N VAL A 466 -48.22 -27.06 -14.04
CA VAL A 466 -47.67 -28.21 -13.29
C VAL A 466 -46.23 -27.96 -12.83
N GLN A 467 -45.42 -27.25 -13.62
CA GLN A 467 -43.98 -27.05 -13.38
C GLN A 467 -43.60 -25.59 -13.11
N SER A 468 -44.54 -24.66 -13.18
CA SER A 468 -44.28 -23.24 -12.95
C SER A 468 -45.57 -22.48 -12.67
N PHE A 469 -45.47 -21.41 -11.88
CA PHE A 469 -46.53 -20.43 -11.75
C PHE A 469 -45.97 -19.02 -11.81
N ASP A 470 -46.83 -18.06 -12.15
CA ASP A 470 -46.55 -16.64 -12.04
C ASP A 470 -47.54 -15.94 -11.10
N THR A 471 -47.11 -14.85 -10.47
CA THR A 471 -47.95 -14.05 -9.59
C THR A 471 -47.48 -12.60 -9.61
N GLY A 472 -48.44 -11.68 -9.47
CA GLY A 472 -48.15 -10.30 -9.12
C GLY A 472 -48.18 -10.13 -7.61
N VAL A 473 -47.19 -9.44 -7.05
CA VAL A 473 -47.15 -9.10 -5.62
C VAL A 473 -47.00 -7.60 -5.47
N THR A 474 -47.79 -7.00 -4.59
CA THR A 474 -47.65 -5.59 -4.20
C THR A 474 -47.55 -5.51 -2.69
N VAL A 475 -46.52 -4.83 -2.19
CA VAL A 475 -46.21 -4.79 -0.75
C VAL A 475 -46.35 -3.36 -0.25
N PHE A 476 -47.02 -3.21 0.89
CA PHE A 476 -47.21 -1.93 1.56
C PHE A 476 -46.74 -2.02 3.02
N ALA A 477 -46.33 -0.89 3.60
CA ALA A 477 -46.21 -0.82 5.05
C ALA A 477 -47.60 -0.95 5.68
N ALA A 478 -47.76 -1.82 6.67
CA ALA A 478 -49.03 -1.97 7.35
C ALA A 478 -49.33 -0.70 8.16
N SER A 479 -50.57 -0.19 8.06
CA SER A 479 -51.02 0.90 8.94
C SER A 479 -51.09 0.37 10.38
N PRO A 480 -50.74 1.17 11.41
CA PRO A 480 -50.96 0.76 12.79
C PRO A 480 -52.45 0.42 12.98
N PRO A 481 -52.79 -0.62 13.76
CA PRO A 481 -54.18 -0.99 13.98
C PRO A 481 -54.94 0.21 14.57
N ALA A 482 -56.11 0.50 14.02
CA ALA A 482 -56.92 1.68 14.36
C ALA A 482 -57.48 1.71 15.81
N ASN A 483 -57.04 0.82 16.70
CA ASN A 483 -57.50 0.72 18.08
C ASN A 483 -56.30 0.65 19.03
N ALA A 484 -55.69 1.80 19.30
CA ALA A 484 -54.85 2.04 20.48
C ALA A 484 -54.90 3.54 20.81
N THR A 485 -56.03 3.97 21.36
CA THR A 485 -56.17 5.17 22.18
C THR A 485 -56.56 4.76 23.58
#